data_AF-A0A1I4LPR7-F1
#
_entry.id   AF-A0A1I4LPR7-F1
#
_cell.length_a   1.000
_cell.length_b   1.000
_cell.length_c   1.000
_cell.angle_alpha   90.00
_cell.angle_beta   90.00
_cell.angle_gamma   90.00
#
_symmetry.space_group_name_H-M   'P 1'
#
loop_
_entity.id
_entity.type
_entity.pdbx_description
1 polymer ?
#
loop_
_entity_poly.entity_id
_entity_poly.type
_entity_poly.pdbx_seq_one_letter_code
_entity_poly.pdbx_strand_id
1 'polypeptide(L)'
;MKKIEGHAAKVLKNIIHDHESVFEIDGKRYHLTVTEEPETSVKQDVEADPVLKENLSQAKKDINEGRVYTTENVLEMIEQGEL
;
A
#
# COMPACT_ATOMS: atom_id res chain seq x y z
N MET A 1 -1.63 -22.44 12.62
CA MET A 1 -2.24 -21.09 12.63
C MET A 1 -3.73 -21.23 12.94
N LYS A 2 -4.27 -20.44 13.87
CA LYS A 2 -5.73 -20.39 14.10
C LYS A 2 -6.32 -19.33 13.18
N LYS A 3 -7.34 -19.70 12.39
CA LYS A 3 -8.11 -18.73 11.61
C LYS A 3 -9.06 -17.99 12.56
N ILE A 4 -9.08 -16.67 12.46
CA ILE A 4 -10.09 -15.84 13.11
C ILE A 4 -11.16 -15.54 12.06
N GLU A 5 -12.41 -15.82 12.38
CA GLU A 5 -13.54 -15.68 11.46
C GLU A 5 -14.64 -14.79 12.08
N GLY A 6 -15.58 -14.38 11.24
CA GLY A 6 -16.74 -13.59 11.67
C GLY A 6 -16.39 -12.18 12.16
N HIS A 7 -17.10 -11.72 13.19
CA HIS A 7 -17.00 -10.34 13.67
C HIS A 7 -15.58 -9.96 14.13
N ALA A 8 -14.88 -10.89 14.79
CA ALA A 8 -13.51 -10.69 15.25
C ALA A 8 -12.52 -10.40 14.11
N ALA A 9 -12.69 -11.07 12.95
CA ALA A 9 -11.86 -10.83 11.77
C ALA A 9 -12.10 -9.43 11.18
N LYS A 10 -13.36 -8.96 11.19
CA LYS A 10 -13.74 -7.65 10.67
C LYS A 10 -13.20 -6.51 11.55
N VAL A 11 -13.29 -6.68 12.87
CA VAL A 11 -12.74 -5.72 13.84
C VAL A 11 -11.22 -5.62 13.67
N LEU A 12 -10.50 -6.75 13.61
CA LEU A 12 -9.05 -6.76 13.37
C LEU A 12 -8.66 -6.11 12.04
N LYS A 13 -9.41 -6.37 10.96
CA LYS A 13 -9.14 -5.75 9.65
C LYS A 13 -9.27 -4.23 9.69
N ASN A 14 -10.28 -3.71 10.37
CA ASN A 14 -10.48 -2.27 10.51
C ASN A 14 -9.37 -1.64 11.36
N ILE A 15 -9.01 -2.27 12.49
CA ILE A 15 -7.92 -1.81 13.36
C ILE A 15 -6.60 -1.68 12.60
N ILE A 16 -6.26 -2.66 11.74
CA ILE A 16 -5.07 -2.60 10.89
C ILE A 16 -5.17 -1.48 9.85
N HIS A 17 -6.36 -1.23 9.29
CA HIS A 17 -6.59 -0.21 8.28
C HIS A 17 -6.55 1.22 8.83
N ASP A 18 -7.11 1.42 10.02
CA ASP A 18 -7.29 2.73 10.65
C ASP A 18 -6.04 3.16 11.46
N HIS A 19 -5.02 2.30 11.53
CA HIS A 19 -3.80 2.48 12.33
C HIS A 19 -4.07 2.73 13.83
N GLU A 20 -5.26 2.44 14.32
CA GLU A 20 -5.58 2.50 15.74
C GLU A 20 -4.92 1.32 16.45
N SER A 21 -4.07 1.59 17.43
CA SER A 21 -3.37 0.53 18.17
C SER A 21 -4.02 0.21 19.51
N VAL A 22 -5.01 0.99 19.98
CA VAL A 22 -5.68 0.79 21.28
C VAL A 22 -7.19 0.68 21.09
N PHE A 23 -7.80 -0.38 21.63
CA PHE A 23 -9.26 -0.58 21.57
C PHE A 23 -9.78 -1.15 22.89
N GLU A 24 -11.09 -1.01 23.15
CA GLU A 24 -11.74 -1.46 24.37
C GLU A 24 -12.68 -2.64 24.09
N ILE A 25 -12.56 -3.72 24.88
CA ILE A 25 -13.47 -4.88 24.88
C ILE A 25 -13.85 -5.13 26.34
N ASP A 26 -15.16 -5.20 26.62
CA ASP A 26 -15.71 -5.45 27.97
C ASP A 26 -15.12 -4.52 29.06
N GLY A 27 -14.93 -3.24 28.75
CA GLY A 27 -14.37 -2.25 29.69
C GLY A 27 -12.86 -2.38 29.92
N LYS A 28 -12.17 -3.25 29.19
CA LYS A 28 -10.71 -3.42 29.24
C LYS A 28 -10.08 -2.91 27.96
N ARG A 29 -9.02 -2.12 28.12
CA ARG A 29 -8.22 -1.58 27.01
C ARG A 29 -7.15 -2.58 26.60
N TYR A 30 -7.05 -2.84 25.31
CA TYR A 30 -6.09 -3.72 24.67
C TYR A 30 -5.26 -2.93 23.67
N HIS A 31 -3.95 -3.24 23.58
CA HIS A 31 -3.05 -2.67 22.58
C HIS A 31 -2.68 -3.73 21.55
N LEU A 32 -3.00 -3.49 20.27
CA LEU A 32 -2.55 -4.32 19.17
C LEU A 32 -1.24 -3.76 18.62
N THR A 33 -0.19 -4.56 18.66
CA THR A 33 1.06 -4.29 17.95
C THR A 33 1.29 -5.42 16.97
N VAL A 34 1.62 -5.06 15.71
CA VAL A 34 2.16 -6.01 14.75
C VAL A 34 3.61 -6.31 15.16
N THR A 35 3.90 -7.52 15.62
CA THR A 35 5.24 -7.93 16.07
C THR A 35 6.16 -8.30 14.92
N GLU A 36 5.59 -8.71 13.79
CA GLU A 36 6.29 -9.05 12.55
C GLU A 36 5.46 -8.50 11.39
N GLU A 37 6.06 -7.67 10.54
CA GLU A 37 5.41 -7.31 9.28
C GLU A 37 5.24 -8.60 8.46
N PRO A 38 4.04 -8.88 7.91
CA PRO A 38 3.91 -9.99 6.99
C PRO A 38 4.87 -9.76 5.83
N GLU A 39 5.79 -10.70 5.63
CA GLU A 39 6.64 -10.70 4.43
C GLU A 39 5.72 -10.73 3.22
N THR A 40 5.63 -9.60 2.51
CA THR A 40 4.99 -9.56 1.21
C THR A 40 6.05 -9.89 0.19
N SER A 41 5.81 -10.87 -0.67
CA SER A 41 6.72 -11.19 -1.78
C SER A 41 7.00 -9.95 -2.64
N VAL A 42 6.00 -9.05 -2.76
CA VAL A 42 6.10 -7.79 -3.49
C VAL A 42 7.21 -6.89 -2.98
N LYS A 43 7.43 -6.78 -1.66
CA LYS A 43 8.51 -5.95 -1.10
C LYS A 43 9.88 -6.56 -1.44
N GLN A 44 10.00 -7.88 -1.35
CA GLN A 44 11.22 -8.59 -1.72
C GLN A 44 11.51 -8.49 -3.22
N ASP A 45 10.51 -8.59 -4.09
CA ASP A 45 10.64 -8.46 -5.54
C ASP A 45 11.10 -7.04 -5.95
N VAL A 46 10.57 -6.01 -5.29
CA VAL A 46 10.97 -4.61 -5.51
C VAL A 46 12.39 -4.33 -4.98
N GLU A 47 12.80 -4.96 -3.88
CA GLU A 47 14.14 -4.79 -3.32
C GLU A 47 15.21 -5.57 -4.12
N ALA A 48 14.83 -6.69 -4.73
CA ALA A 48 15.72 -7.54 -5.53
C ALA A 48 16.01 -6.97 -6.93
N ASP A 49 15.16 -6.11 -7.48
CA ASP A 49 15.35 -5.46 -8.79
C ASP A 49 15.58 -3.94 -8.62
N PRO A 50 16.84 -3.47 -8.75
CA PRO A 50 17.18 -2.05 -8.66
C PRO A 50 16.45 -1.17 -9.69
N VAL A 51 16.18 -1.69 -10.89
CA VAL A 51 15.51 -0.95 -11.97
C VAL A 51 14.04 -0.78 -11.63
N LEU A 52 13.39 -1.84 -11.14
CA LEU A 52 12.01 -1.77 -10.67
C LEU A 52 11.87 -0.78 -9.52
N LYS A 53 12.80 -0.80 -8.56
CA LYS A 53 12.84 0.14 -7.44
C LYS A 53 12.95 1.59 -7.89
N GLU A 54 13.84 1.86 -8.84
CA GLU A 54 14.03 3.20 -9.40
C GLU A 54 12.79 3.69 -10.16
N ASN A 55 12.22 2.84 -11.01
CA ASN A 55 10.99 3.14 -11.75
C ASN A 55 9.81 3.45 -10.81
N LEU A 56 9.64 2.67 -9.74
CA LEU A 56 8.58 2.92 -8.75
C LEU A 56 8.83 4.20 -7.95
N SER A 57 10.09 4.52 -7.65
CA SER A 57 10.45 5.77 -6.97
C SER A 57 10.14 6.98 -7.85
N GLN A 58 10.49 6.92 -9.13
CA GLN A 58 10.21 7.97 -10.09
C GLN A 58 8.70 8.13 -10.32
N ALA A 59 7.96 7.03 -10.51
CA ALA A 59 6.51 7.07 -10.66
C ALA A 59 5.79 7.71 -9.46
N LYS A 60 6.23 7.42 -8.22
CA LYS A 60 5.70 8.08 -7.01
C LYS A 60 5.95 9.59 -7.04
N LYS A 61 7.13 10.02 -7.47
CA LYS A 61 7.46 11.44 -7.59
C LYS A 61 6.57 12.11 -8.64
N ASP A 62 6.38 11.46 -9.79
CA ASP A 62 5.53 11.98 -10.87
C ASP A 62 4.08 12.14 -10.44
N ILE A 63 3.52 11.17 -9.71
CA ILE A 63 2.18 11.26 -9.13
C ILE A 63 2.07 12.45 -8.16
N ASN A 64 3.02 12.60 -7.25
CA ASN A 64 3.02 13.69 -6.27
C ASN A 64 3.16 15.07 -6.91
N GLU A 65 3.91 15.16 -8.01
CA GLU A 65 4.15 16.40 -8.75
C GLU A 65 3.09 16.64 -9.85
N GLY A 66 2.07 15.80 -9.94
CA GLY A 66 0.96 15.94 -10.89
C GLY A 66 1.31 15.62 -12.35
N ARG A 67 2.48 15.01 -12.60
CA ARG A 67 2.90 14.51 -13.92
C ARG A 67 2.22 13.18 -14.23
N VAL A 68 0.90 13.24 -14.38
CA VAL A 68 0.07 12.09 -14.74
C VAL A 68 -0.62 12.38 -16.06
N TYR A 69 -0.68 11.36 -16.92
CA TYR A 69 -1.24 11.48 -18.25
C TYR A 69 -2.36 10.46 -18.42
N THR A 70 -3.47 10.87 -19.01
CA THR A 70 -4.46 9.91 -19.51
C THR A 70 -3.96 9.29 -20.80
N THR A 71 -4.65 8.24 -21.25
CA THR A 71 -4.32 7.59 -22.52
C THR A 71 -4.41 8.57 -23.70
N GLU A 72 -5.40 9.46 -23.70
CA GLU A 72 -5.56 10.50 -24.73
C GLU A 72 -4.38 11.47 -24.75
N ASN A 73 -3.95 11.96 -23.58
CA ASN A 73 -2.80 12.86 -23.48
C ASN A 73 -1.53 12.21 -24.07
N VAL A 74 -1.31 10.93 -23.78
CA VAL A 74 -0.13 10.21 -24.30
C VAL A 74 -0.21 10.04 -25.82
N LEU A 75 -1.40 9.76 -26.37
CA LEU A 75 -1.59 9.67 -27.83
C LEU A 75 -1.30 11.00 -28.52
N GLU A 76 -1.81 12.11 -27.97
CA GLU A 76 -1.55 13.45 -28.52
C GLU A 76 -0.05 13.80 -28.49
N MET A 77 0.65 13.51 -27.39
CA MET A 77 2.09 13.75 -27.28
C MET A 77 2.90 12.93 -28.29
N ILE A 78 2.50 11.68 -28.57
CA ILE A 78 3.13 10.84 -29.60
C ILE A 78 2.90 11.45 -31.00
N GLU A 79 1.68 11.88 -31.30
CA GLU A 79 1.34 12.50 -32.58
C GLU A 79 2.07 13.82 -32.81
N GLN A 80 2.38 14.55 -31.73
CA GLN A 80 3.11 15.81 -31.75
C GLN A 80 4.65 15.63 -31.71
N GLY A 81 5.15 14.40 -31.50
CA GLY A 81 6.58 14.10 -31.40
C GLY A 81 7.22 14.62 -30.11
N GLU A 82 6.43 14.78 -29.05
CA GLU A 82 6.87 15.26 -27.73
C GLU A 82 7.30 14.13 -26.79
N LEU A 83 7.34 12.89 -27.29
CA LEU A 83 7.66 11.65 -26.59
C LEU A 83 8.71 10.83 -27.35
#